data_AF-A0A4Q7E437-F1
#
_entry.id   AF-A0A4Q7E437-F1
#
_cell.length_a   1.000
_cell.length_b   1.000
_cell.length_c   1.000
_cell.angle_alpha   90.00
_cell.angle_beta   90.00
_cell.angle_gamma   90.00
#
_symmetry.space_group_name_H-M   'P 1'
#
loop_
_entity.id
_entity.type
_entity.pdbx_description
1 polymer ?
#
loop_
_entity_poly.entity_id
_entity_poly.type
_entity_poly.pdbx_seq_one_letter_code
_entity_poly.pdbx_strand_id
1 'polypeptide(L)'
;MAQALNFVVLVAHTLLQAIQPFLVPICFVVAWMTLIFGAWSIGSALWDGFRRAQQMHRIPCSECQYFSGNYLLKCPLHPKEALSEAAIGCRDFETTRMEWPLPKV
;
A
#
# COMPACT_ATOMS: atom_id res chain seq x y z
N MET A 1 -11.13 63.16 -6.31
CA MET A 1 -11.12 61.75 -6.76
C MET A 1 -9.71 61.17 -6.83
N ALA A 2 -8.76 61.80 -7.54
CA ALA A 2 -7.37 61.31 -7.66
C ALA A 2 -6.60 61.17 -6.33
N GLN A 3 -6.78 62.09 -5.38
CA GLN A 3 -6.09 62.04 -4.08
C GLN A 3 -6.57 60.88 -3.19
N ALA A 4 -7.87 60.61 -3.17
CA ALA A 4 -8.44 59.49 -2.43
C ALA A 4 -8.00 58.14 -3.04
N LEU A 5 -7.94 58.04 -4.37
CA LEU A 5 -7.43 56.86 -5.06
C LEU A 5 -5.96 56.58 -4.71
N ASN A 6 -5.10 57.60 -4.74
CA ASN A 6 -3.69 57.46 -4.40
C ASN A 6 -3.49 57.03 -2.94
N PHE A 7 -4.30 57.57 -2.02
CA PHE A 7 -4.25 57.18 -0.61
C PHE A 7 -4.65 55.70 -0.42
N VAL A 8 -5.72 55.26 -1.07
CA VAL A 8 -6.17 53.85 -1.04
C VAL A 8 -5.11 52.92 -1.61
N VAL A 9 -4.48 53.28 -2.74
CA VAL A 9 -3.41 52.49 -3.35
C VAL A 9 -2.18 52.40 -2.44
N LEU A 10 -1.79 53.50 -1.81
CA LEU A 10 -0.64 53.54 -0.91
C LEU A 10 -0.86 52.65 0.32
N VAL A 11 -2.04 52.74 0.93
CA VAL A 11 -2.44 51.89 2.08
C VAL A 11 -2.46 50.42 1.68
N ALA A 12 -3.05 50.07 0.54
CA ALA A 12 -3.09 48.70 0.03
C ALA A 12 -1.67 48.14 -0.21
N HIS A 13 -0.77 48.94 -0.77
CA HIS A 13 0.62 48.54 -1.02
C HIS A 13 1.39 48.28 0.29
N THR A 14 1.25 49.15 1.29
CA THR A 14 1.87 48.94 2.60
C THR A 14 1.32 47.69 3.32
N LEU A 15 0.02 47.43 3.21
CA LEU A 15 -0.59 46.22 3.78
C LEU A 15 -0.05 44.96 3.11
N LEU A 16 0.04 44.94 1.78
CA LEU A 16 0.61 43.83 1.03
C LEU A 16 2.08 43.59 1.41
N GLN A 17 2.90 44.64 1.52
CA GLN A 17 4.31 44.51 1.92
C GLN A 17 4.48 43.99 3.35
N ALA A 18 3.58 44.34 4.27
CA ALA A 18 3.62 43.83 5.64
C ALA A 18 3.21 42.34 5.74
N ILE A 19 2.29 41.90 4.87
CA ILE A 19 1.76 40.53 4.87
C ILE A 19 2.64 39.56 4.05
N GLN A 20 3.24 40.03 2.97
CA GLN A 20 4.09 39.24 2.07
C GLN A 20 5.17 38.40 2.77
N PRO A 21 5.94 38.89 3.76
CA PRO A 21 6.99 38.09 4.41
C PRO A 21 6.44 36.93 5.24
N PHE A 22 5.18 36.98 5.67
CA PHE A 22 4.51 35.89 6.39
C PHE A 22 3.79 34.93 5.45
N LEU A 23 3.28 35.41 4.33
CA LEU A 23 2.55 34.59 3.37
C LEU A 23 3.45 33.54 2.70
N VAL A 24 4.68 33.92 2.35
CA VAL A 24 5.67 33.02 1.72
C VAL A 24 6.02 31.79 2.59
N PRO A 25 6.43 31.93 3.86
CA PRO A 25 6.73 30.76 4.69
C PRO A 25 5.49 29.91 4.99
N ILE A 26 4.30 30.52 5.14
CA ILE A 26 3.05 29.77 5.33
C ILE A 26 2.75 28.90 4.10
N CYS A 27 2.82 29.46 2.90
CA CYS A 27 2.63 28.71 1.66
C CYS A 27 3.64 27.58 1.51
N PHE A 28 4.90 27.83 1.89
CA PHE A 28 5.94 26.80 1.88
C PHE A 28 5.58 25.65 2.83
N VAL A 29 5.25 25.95 4.09
CA VAL A 29 4.85 24.93 5.08
C VAL A 29 3.65 24.13 4.60
N VAL A 30 2.61 24.78 4.08
CA VAL A 30 1.41 24.09 3.56
C VAL A 30 1.76 23.19 2.38
N ALA A 31 2.56 23.67 1.43
CA ALA A 31 2.99 22.86 0.28
C ALA A 31 3.81 21.63 0.72
N TRP A 32 4.73 21.79 1.66
CA TRP A 32 5.51 20.65 2.16
C TRP A 32 4.66 19.67 2.96
N MET A 33 3.72 20.16 3.76
CA MET A 33 2.78 19.32 4.51
C MET A 33 1.95 18.46 3.57
N THR A 34 1.41 19.02 2.48
CA THR A 34 0.62 18.25 1.51
C THR A 34 1.48 17.23 0.76
N LEU A 35 2.71 17.59 0.38
CA LEU A 35 3.65 16.66 -0.24
C LEU A 35 4.03 15.51 0.68
N ILE A 36 4.39 15.78 1.93
CA ILE A 36 4.76 14.76 2.92
C ILE A 36 3.57 13.84 3.21
N PHE A 37 2.38 14.42 3.42
CA PHE A 37 1.18 13.63 3.69
C PHE A 37 0.79 12.75 2.50
N GLY A 38 0.88 13.28 1.27
CA GLY A 38 0.67 12.51 0.05
C GLY A 38 1.71 11.41 -0.16
N ALA A 39 2.99 11.69 0.10
CA ALA A 39 4.04 10.69 0.03
C ALA A 39 3.84 9.58 1.08
N TRP A 40 3.39 9.93 2.29
CA TRP A 40 3.10 8.98 3.36
C TRP A 40 1.91 8.07 3.02
N SER A 41 0.84 8.62 2.43
CA SER A 41 -0.33 7.82 2.04
C SER A 41 0.01 6.83 0.93
N ILE A 42 0.78 7.25 -0.08
CA ILE A 42 1.24 6.38 -1.16
C ILE A 42 2.21 5.33 -0.60
N GLY A 43 3.17 5.75 0.22
CA GLY A 43 4.17 4.85 0.81
C GLY A 43 3.54 3.78 1.71
N SER A 44 2.56 4.15 2.54
CA SER A 44 1.83 3.20 3.40
C SER A 44 1.02 2.20 2.56
N ALA A 45 0.31 2.65 1.52
CA ALA A 45 -0.40 1.75 0.62
C ALA A 45 0.53 0.78 -0.11
N LEU A 46 1.69 1.25 -0.56
CA LEU A 46 2.73 0.41 -1.17
C LEU A 46 3.30 -0.59 -0.18
N TRP A 47 3.57 -0.17 1.06
CA TRP A 47 4.10 -1.05 2.10
C TRP A 47 3.10 -2.14 2.48
N ASP A 48 1.82 -1.79 2.60
CA ASP A 48 0.74 -2.74 2.86
C ASP A 48 0.56 -3.70 1.69
N GLY A 49 0.62 -3.20 0.44
CA GLY A 49 0.64 -4.03 -0.76
C GLY A 49 1.82 -4.99 -0.80
N PHE A 50 3.03 -4.51 -0.45
CA PHE A 50 4.24 -5.34 -0.39
C PHE A 50 4.16 -6.39 0.71
N ARG A 51 3.64 -6.04 1.90
CA ARG A 51 3.37 -7.00 2.97
C ARG A 51 2.37 -8.05 2.54
N ARG A 52 1.29 -7.66 1.86
CA ARG A 52 0.27 -8.57 1.33
C ARG A 52 0.85 -9.49 0.25
N ALA A 53 1.68 -8.98 -0.64
CA ALA A 53 2.39 -9.76 -1.65
C ALA A 53 3.39 -10.76 -1.01
N GLN A 54 4.15 -10.32 0.00
CA GLN A 54 5.01 -11.19 0.81
C GLN A 54 4.22 -12.27 1.53
N GLN A 55 3.07 -11.96 2.10
CA GLN A 55 2.18 -12.96 2.71
C GLN A 55 1.69 -13.98 1.68
N MET A 56 1.31 -13.55 0.47
CA MET A 56 0.92 -14.47 -0.60
C MET A 56 2.08 -15.37 -1.05
N HIS A 57 3.31 -14.87 -1.08
CA HIS A 57 4.49 -15.68 -1.40
C HIS A 57 4.86 -16.68 -0.29
N ARG A 58 4.39 -16.47 0.95
CA ARG A 58 4.57 -17.43 2.06
C ARG A 58 3.55 -18.57 2.03
N ILE A 59 2.57 -18.57 1.13
CA ILE A 59 1.59 -19.64 1.03
C ILE A 59 2.23 -20.80 0.25
N PRO A 60 2.51 -21.96 0.88
CA PRO A 60 3.23 -23.05 0.22
C PRO A 60 2.34 -23.89 -0.72
N CYS A 61 1.05 -23.56 -0.85
CA CYS A 61 0.07 -24.35 -1.60
C CYS A 61 0.42 -24.53 -3.08
N SER A 62 1.11 -23.57 -3.72
CA SER A 62 1.49 -23.67 -5.13
C SER A 62 2.51 -24.77 -5.41
N GLU A 63 3.31 -25.16 -4.40
CA GLU A 63 4.35 -26.17 -4.51
C GLU A 63 3.96 -27.51 -3.86
N CYS A 64 2.71 -27.62 -3.38
CA CYS A 64 2.20 -28.80 -2.71
C CYS A 64 1.72 -29.86 -3.72
N GLN A 65 2.07 -31.14 -3.51
CA GLN A 65 1.67 -32.26 -4.36
C GLN A 65 0.14 -32.41 -4.51
N TYR A 66 -0.61 -32.11 -3.45
CA TYR A 66 -2.08 -32.22 -3.44
C TYR A 66 -2.77 -31.07 -4.18
N PHE A 67 -2.04 -30.02 -4.55
CA PHE A 67 -2.59 -28.91 -5.31
C PHE A 67 -2.42 -29.17 -6.81
N SER A 68 -3.54 -29.33 -7.51
CA SER A 68 -3.58 -29.61 -8.96
C SER A 68 -3.29 -28.38 -9.83
N GLY A 69 -2.83 -27.27 -9.25
CA GLY A 69 -2.48 -26.05 -9.98
C GLY A 69 -3.66 -25.23 -10.49
N ASN A 70 -4.90 -25.68 -10.27
CA ASN A 70 -6.10 -25.00 -10.73
C ASN A 70 -6.79 -24.28 -9.56
N TYR A 71 -6.99 -22.96 -9.69
CA TYR A 71 -7.65 -22.13 -8.68
C TYR A 71 -9.12 -22.52 -8.41
N LEU A 72 -9.77 -23.20 -9.36
CA LEU A 72 -11.12 -23.75 -9.18
C LEU A 72 -11.12 -25.02 -8.32
N LEU A 73 -10.00 -25.75 -8.28
CA LEU A 73 -9.83 -27.01 -7.57
C LEU A 73 -8.88 -26.78 -6.39
N LYS A 74 -9.46 -26.40 -5.25
CA LYS A 74 -8.72 -26.26 -3.99
C LYS A 74 -8.15 -27.60 -3.52
N CYS A 75 -7.16 -27.55 -2.63
CA CYS A 75 -6.56 -28.74 -2.03
C CYS A 75 -7.64 -29.66 -1.43
N PRO A 76 -7.67 -30.97 -1.76
CA PRO A 76 -8.70 -31.90 -1.31
C PRO A 76 -8.67 -32.20 0.19
N LEU A 77 -7.51 -32.03 0.85
CA LEU A 77 -7.37 -32.25 2.30
C LEU A 77 -8.03 -31.13 3.11
N HIS A 78 -7.75 -29.88 2.73
CA HIS A 78 -8.23 -28.68 3.43
C HIS A 78 -8.83 -27.65 2.47
N PRO A 79 -10.00 -27.92 1.86
CA PRO A 79 -10.59 -27.07 0.83
C PRO A 79 -11.05 -25.70 1.37
N LYS A 80 -11.24 -25.56 2.68
CA LYS A 80 -11.62 -24.28 3.31
C LYS A 80 -10.42 -23.34 3.51
N GLU A 81 -9.23 -23.90 3.72
CA GLU A 81 -8.04 -23.15 4.13
C GLU A 81 -7.02 -22.96 2.98
N ALA A 82 -7.12 -23.77 1.92
CA ALA A 82 -6.24 -23.69 0.76
C ALA A 82 -6.22 -22.29 0.10
N LEU A 83 -5.04 -21.86 -0.36
CA LEU A 83 -4.78 -20.56 -1.02
C LEU A 83 -5.14 -19.34 -0.15
N SER A 84 -5.13 -19.49 1.17
CA SER A 84 -5.35 -18.41 2.14
C SER A 84 -4.17 -18.28 3.11
N GLU A 85 -4.13 -17.18 3.88
CA GLU A 85 -3.12 -16.97 4.92
C GLU A 85 -3.14 -18.06 6.00
N ALA A 86 -4.26 -18.78 6.18
CA ALA A 86 -4.36 -19.90 7.11
C ALA A 86 -3.56 -21.14 6.66
N ALA A 87 -3.23 -21.25 5.38
CA ALA A 87 -2.42 -22.36 4.85
C ALA A 87 -0.90 -22.16 5.05
N ILE A 88 -0.47 -21.01 5.61
CA ILE A 88 0.92 -20.76 5.97
C ILE A 88 1.28 -21.72 7.12
N GLY A 89 2.16 -22.69 6.86
CA GLY A 89 2.53 -23.72 7.83
C GLY A 89 1.58 -24.93 7.88
N CYS A 90 0.89 -25.23 6.78
CA CYS A 90 0.08 -26.45 6.65
C CYS A 90 0.87 -27.70 7.06
N ARG A 91 0.32 -28.50 7.99
CA ARG A 91 0.97 -29.72 8.52
C ARG A 91 1.06 -30.84 7.49
N ASP A 92 0.14 -30.85 6.54
CA ASP A 92 0.05 -31.86 5.47
C ASP A 92 0.77 -31.41 4.18
N PHE A 93 1.63 -30.39 4.28
CA PHE A 93 2.40 -29.91 3.14
C PHE A 93 3.47 -30.94 2.73
N GLU A 94 3.31 -31.48 1.53
CA GLU A 94 4.30 -32.35 0.89
C GLU A 94 4.71 -31.77 -0.46
N THR A 95 6.03 -31.62 -0.67
CA THR A 95 6.64 -31.20 -1.95
C THR A 95 7.15 -32.41 -2.77
N THR A 96 7.38 -33.53 -2.10
CA THR A 96 7.77 -34.78 -2.74
C THR A 96 6.62 -35.26 -3.60
N ARG A 97 6.69 -35.08 -4.92
CA ARG A 97 5.83 -35.81 -5.85
C ARG A 97 6.07 -37.30 -5.58
N MET A 98 5.15 -37.96 -4.89
CA MET A 98 5.22 -39.41 -4.74
C MET A 98 5.08 -40.02 -6.13
N GLU A 99 6.18 -40.52 -6.67
CA GLU A 99 6.17 -41.42 -7.81
C GLU A 99 5.49 -42.73 -7.35
N TRP A 100 4.27 -42.97 -7.83
CA TRP A 100 3.54 -44.22 -7.62
C TRP A 100 4.36 -45.39 -8.17
N PRO A 101 4.69 -46.39 -7.34
CA PRO A 101 3.71 -47.35 -6.84
C PRO A 101 3.65 -47.41 -5.31
N LEU A 102 2.44 -47.53 -4.75
CA LEU A 102 2.27 -47.79 -3.31
C LEU A 102 3.02 -49.06 -2.91
N PRO A 103 3.66 -49.07 -1.72
CA PRO A 103 4.05 -50.32 -1.09
C PRO A 103 2.79 -51.14 -0.83
N LYS A 104 2.75 -52.34 -1.41
CA LYS A 104 1.70 -53.32 -1.13
C LYS A 104 1.93 -53.81 0.31
N VAL A 105 0.98 -53.49 1.18
CA VAL A 105 0.83 -54.14 2.49
C VAL A 105 0.58 -55.64 2.32
#